data_AF-A0A941AB62-F1
#
_entry.id   AF-A0A941AB62-F1
#
_cell.length_a   1.000
_cell.length_b   1.000
_cell.length_c   1.000
_cell.angle_alpha   90.00
_cell.angle_beta   90.00
_cell.angle_gamma   90.00
#
_symmetry.space_group_name_H-M   'P 1'
#
loop_
_entity.id
_entity.type
_entity.pdbx_description
1 polymer ?
#
loop_
_entity_poly.entity_id
_entity_poly.type
_entity_poly.pdbx_seq_one_letter_code
_entity_poly.pdbx_strand_id
1 'polypeptide(L)'
;LDRVEELHEFNPMLGLRGCRLGIYYPEITRMQARAIFEAACEVTREGIKVSPEVMIPLVSMVKEMKAQKDIIVAVADETMKRYRKKFPYTVGTMIELPRAAVTADEIAREAEFFSFGTNDLTQTTFGFSRDDSGKFIQNYMNRSELCSQCGTKLEKDLSCAPCKVTYQKRPENILDADVFATLDQGGVGQLIQMGVQKGRATRPNLKVGICGEHGGDPKSVEFCHRTGLDYVSCSPYRVPIARLAAAQAVLRERSAAQAKKK
;
A
#
# COMPACT_ATOMS: atom_id res chain seq x y z
N LEU A 1 -16.78 22.95 21.77
CA LEU A 1 -15.38 22.94 21.28
C LEU A 1 -14.61 21.77 21.88
N ASP A 2 -14.97 21.37 23.09
CA ASP A 2 -14.35 20.31 23.91
C ASP A 2 -14.14 18.98 23.16
N ARG A 3 -15.15 18.48 22.43
CA ARG A 3 -14.99 17.24 21.65
C ARG A 3 -14.02 17.38 20.48
N VAL A 4 -13.89 18.57 19.89
CA VAL A 4 -12.91 18.84 18.82
C VAL A 4 -11.49 18.84 19.39
N GLU A 5 -11.32 19.44 20.58
CA GLU A 5 -10.03 19.43 21.28
C GLU A 5 -9.65 18.02 21.77
N GLU A 6 -10.63 17.23 22.25
CA GLU A 6 -10.42 15.84 22.67
C GLU A 6 -10.00 14.93 21.50
N LEU A 7 -10.54 15.18 20.30
CA LEU A 7 -10.20 14.42 19.09
C LEU A 7 -8.96 14.95 18.36
N HIS A 8 -8.39 16.07 18.81
CA HIS A 8 -7.19 16.63 18.20
C HIS A 8 -5.99 15.75 18.48
N GLU A 9 -5.27 15.35 17.43
CA GLU A 9 -4.07 14.54 17.53
C GLU A 9 -2.87 15.30 16.96
N PHE A 10 -1.72 15.18 17.63
CA PHE A 10 -0.48 15.83 17.16
C PHE A 10 0.00 15.27 15.82
N ASN A 11 -0.13 13.95 15.60
CA ASN A 11 0.20 13.28 14.33
C ASN A 11 -0.98 12.41 13.86
N PRO A 12 -2.00 12.98 13.17
CA PRO A 12 -3.20 12.24 12.78
C PRO A 12 -2.95 11.02 11.88
N MET A 13 -1.84 11.02 11.13
CA MET A 13 -1.44 9.88 10.29
C MET A 13 -1.21 8.60 11.10
N LEU A 14 -0.75 8.72 12.36
CA LEU A 14 -0.40 7.59 13.23
C LEU A 14 -1.35 7.42 14.43
N GLY A 15 -2.47 8.16 14.45
CA GLY A 15 -3.38 8.24 15.59
C GLY A 15 -4.49 7.18 15.65
N LEU A 16 -5.63 7.57 16.20
CA LEU A 16 -6.83 6.77 16.41
C LEU A 16 -7.65 6.64 15.12
N ARG A 17 -7.19 5.77 14.24
CA ARG A 17 -7.81 5.47 12.94
C ARG A 17 -7.71 3.99 12.56
N GLY A 18 -8.33 3.64 11.44
CA GLY A 18 -8.31 2.27 10.89
C GLY A 18 -8.83 1.23 11.88
N CYS A 19 -8.17 0.08 11.99
CA CYS A 19 -8.61 -0.98 12.90
C CYS A 19 -8.67 -0.54 14.38
N ARG A 20 -7.84 0.42 14.80
CA ARG A 20 -7.83 0.92 16.19
C ARG A 20 -9.14 1.59 16.54
N LEU A 21 -9.66 2.42 15.63
CA LEU A 21 -10.96 3.06 15.79
C LEU A 21 -12.08 2.02 15.80
N GLY A 22 -12.04 1.03 14.91
CA GLY A 22 -13.02 -0.06 14.89
C GLY A 22 -12.94 -1.01 16.09
N ILE A 23 -11.81 -1.09 16.78
CA ILE A 23 -11.65 -1.84 18.04
C ILE A 23 -12.21 -1.00 19.20
N TYR A 24 -11.94 0.30 19.20
CA TYR A 24 -12.40 1.21 20.25
C TYR A 24 -13.92 1.47 20.18
N TYR A 25 -14.47 1.56 18.96
CA TYR A 25 -15.90 1.74 18.66
C TYR A 25 -16.39 0.61 17.72
N PRO A 26 -16.63 -0.61 18.24
CA PRO A 26 -17.03 -1.78 17.44
C PRO A 26 -18.29 -1.58 16.59
N GLU A 27 -19.19 -0.70 17.00
CA GLU A 27 -20.42 -0.34 16.29
C GLU A 27 -20.15 0.19 14.88
N ILE A 28 -18.99 0.84 14.65
CA ILE A 28 -18.60 1.34 13.32
C ILE A 28 -18.36 0.16 12.38
N THR A 29 -17.51 -0.79 12.79
CA THR A 29 -17.23 -2.00 12.01
C THR A 29 -18.49 -2.83 11.81
N ARG A 30 -19.34 -2.96 12.84
CA ARG A 30 -20.63 -3.67 12.71
C ARG A 30 -21.54 -3.02 11.68
N MET A 31 -21.67 -1.71 11.70
CA MET A 31 -22.51 -0.96 10.76
C MET A 31 -22.00 -1.12 9.32
N GLN A 32 -20.70 -0.95 9.08
CA GLN A 32 -20.11 -1.09 7.76
C GLN A 32 -20.23 -2.51 7.21
N ALA A 33 -19.93 -3.52 8.03
CA ALA A 33 -20.09 -4.93 7.65
C ALA A 33 -21.55 -5.23 7.30
N ARG A 34 -22.51 -4.75 8.12
CA ARG A 34 -23.94 -4.94 7.86
C ARG A 34 -24.33 -4.35 6.52
N ALA A 35 -23.92 -3.11 6.23
CA ALA A 35 -24.20 -2.46 4.95
C ALA A 35 -23.67 -3.26 3.75
N ILE A 36 -22.43 -3.76 3.84
CA ILE A 36 -21.82 -4.60 2.79
C ILE A 36 -22.64 -5.88 2.56
N PHE A 37 -22.97 -6.61 3.64
CA PHE A 37 -23.63 -7.90 3.51
C PHE A 37 -25.12 -7.78 3.16
N GLU A 38 -25.82 -6.75 3.64
CA GLU A 38 -27.20 -6.47 3.23
C GLU A 38 -27.25 -6.14 1.73
N ALA A 39 -26.38 -5.26 1.25
CA ALA A 39 -26.27 -4.95 -0.18
C ALA A 39 -25.92 -6.20 -1.02
N ALA A 40 -24.98 -7.01 -0.57
CA ALA A 40 -24.64 -8.27 -1.25
C ALA A 40 -25.83 -9.25 -1.28
N CYS A 41 -26.64 -9.31 -0.22
CA CYS A 41 -27.87 -10.13 -0.19
C CYS A 41 -28.93 -9.63 -1.18
N GLU A 42 -29.14 -8.32 -1.27
CA GLU A 42 -30.06 -7.68 -2.24
C GLU A 42 -29.65 -8.03 -3.67
N VAL A 43 -28.40 -7.75 -4.03
CA VAL A 43 -27.85 -8.02 -5.38
C VAL A 43 -27.88 -9.51 -5.72
N THR A 44 -27.62 -10.39 -4.74
CA THR A 44 -27.77 -11.84 -4.92
C THR A 44 -29.22 -12.25 -5.19
N ARG A 45 -30.21 -11.51 -4.67
CA ARG A 45 -31.64 -11.78 -4.93
C ARG A 45 -32.00 -11.49 -6.40
N GLU A 46 -31.35 -10.51 -7.00
CA GLU A 46 -31.50 -10.16 -8.42
C GLU A 46 -30.79 -11.15 -9.37
N GLY A 47 -30.16 -12.20 -8.82
CA GLY A 47 -29.46 -13.22 -9.61
C GLY A 47 -28.03 -12.85 -9.99
N ILE A 48 -27.51 -11.72 -9.49
CA ILE A 48 -26.13 -11.28 -9.71
C ILE A 48 -25.20 -12.03 -8.76
N LYS A 49 -24.15 -12.65 -9.30
CA LYS A 49 -23.12 -13.32 -8.50
C LYS A 49 -22.20 -12.30 -7.85
N VAL A 50 -22.08 -12.35 -6.53
CA VAL A 50 -21.19 -11.48 -5.74
C VAL A 50 -20.25 -12.30 -4.87
N SER A 51 -19.06 -11.75 -4.61
CA SER A 51 -18.08 -12.29 -3.68
C SER A 51 -17.37 -11.14 -2.97
N PRO A 52 -17.94 -10.57 -1.90
CA PRO A 52 -17.35 -9.40 -1.23
C PRO A 52 -15.98 -9.72 -0.61
N GLU A 53 -15.05 -8.80 -0.76
CA GLU A 53 -13.76 -8.82 -0.06
C GLU A 53 -13.75 -7.67 0.96
N VAL A 54 -13.75 -7.99 2.27
CA VAL A 54 -13.74 -6.99 3.34
C VAL A 54 -12.31 -6.85 3.86
N MET A 55 -11.76 -5.64 3.76
CA MET A 55 -10.36 -5.36 4.11
C MET A 55 -10.26 -4.50 5.36
N ILE A 56 -9.47 -4.96 6.34
CA ILE A 56 -9.22 -4.23 7.58
C ILE A 56 -7.92 -3.40 7.41
N PRO A 57 -7.98 -2.06 7.57
CA PRO A 57 -6.81 -1.17 7.44
C PRO A 57 -6.01 -1.04 8.74
N LEU A 58 -4.76 -0.58 8.64
CA LEU A 58 -3.83 -0.22 9.73
C LEU A 58 -3.55 -1.33 10.73
N VAL A 59 -3.73 -2.59 10.32
CA VAL A 59 -3.36 -3.75 11.15
C VAL A 59 -1.85 -3.77 11.33
N SER A 60 -1.42 -3.99 12.57
CA SER A 60 -0.02 -4.20 12.93
C SER A 60 0.21 -5.53 13.65
N MET A 61 -0.84 -6.09 14.25
CA MET A 61 -0.81 -7.31 15.06
C MET A 61 -1.92 -8.28 14.64
N VAL A 62 -1.63 -9.58 14.68
CA VAL A 62 -2.63 -10.64 14.40
C VAL A 62 -3.87 -10.53 15.29
N LYS A 63 -3.72 -10.05 16.54
CA LYS A 63 -4.85 -9.86 17.45
C LYS A 63 -5.77 -8.71 17.03
N GLU A 64 -5.24 -7.65 16.40
CA GLU A 64 -6.05 -6.57 15.83
C GLU A 64 -6.85 -7.08 14.64
N MET A 65 -6.19 -7.83 13.75
CA MET A 65 -6.84 -8.50 12.62
C MET A 65 -7.98 -9.41 13.11
N LYS A 66 -7.69 -10.27 14.09
CA LYS A 66 -8.66 -11.20 14.65
C LYS A 66 -9.86 -10.48 15.27
N ALA A 67 -9.62 -9.47 16.11
CA ALA A 67 -10.68 -8.73 16.78
C ALA A 67 -11.67 -8.11 15.79
N GLN A 68 -11.18 -7.53 14.70
CA GLN A 68 -12.04 -6.97 13.64
C GLN A 68 -12.71 -8.06 12.81
N LYS A 69 -11.99 -9.12 12.44
CA LYS A 69 -12.54 -10.25 11.68
C LYS A 69 -13.70 -10.92 12.41
N ASP A 70 -13.57 -11.16 13.72
CA ASP A 70 -14.62 -11.80 14.52
C ASP A 70 -15.93 -10.99 14.48
N ILE A 71 -15.85 -9.65 14.50
CA ILE A 71 -17.02 -8.77 14.35
C ILE A 71 -17.64 -8.90 12.96
N ILE A 72 -16.81 -8.85 11.91
CA ILE A 72 -17.26 -8.92 10.51
C ILE A 72 -17.96 -10.25 10.23
N VAL A 73 -17.37 -11.37 10.66
CA VAL A 73 -17.94 -12.71 10.48
C VAL A 73 -19.26 -12.86 11.22
N ALA A 74 -19.36 -12.40 12.46
CA ALA A 74 -20.61 -12.46 13.23
C ALA A 74 -21.75 -11.69 12.53
N VAL A 75 -21.44 -10.51 11.98
CA VAL A 75 -22.44 -9.71 11.23
C VAL A 75 -22.78 -10.36 9.88
N ALA A 76 -21.81 -10.94 9.18
CA ALA A 76 -22.06 -11.68 7.95
C ALA A 76 -23.05 -12.83 8.20
N ASP A 77 -22.79 -13.65 9.21
CA ASP A 77 -23.62 -14.80 9.57
C ASP A 77 -25.04 -14.38 9.97
N GLU A 78 -25.18 -13.35 10.81
CA GLU A 78 -26.46 -12.77 11.21
C GLU A 78 -27.27 -12.31 9.99
N THR A 79 -26.64 -11.49 9.12
CA THR A 79 -27.29 -10.91 7.95
C THR A 79 -27.67 -11.97 6.93
N MET A 80 -26.75 -12.86 6.57
CA MET A 80 -26.99 -13.92 5.59
C MET A 80 -28.11 -14.87 6.04
N LYS A 81 -28.17 -15.18 7.35
CA LYS A 81 -29.27 -15.96 7.95
C LYS A 81 -30.60 -15.22 7.86
N ARG A 82 -30.63 -13.93 8.21
CA ARG A 82 -31.85 -13.10 8.14
C ARG A 82 -32.40 -13.01 6.71
N TYR A 83 -31.53 -12.83 5.74
CA TYR A 83 -31.90 -12.73 4.31
C TYR A 83 -32.12 -14.09 3.64
N ARG A 84 -31.76 -15.20 4.31
CA ARG A 84 -31.78 -16.56 3.75
C ARG A 84 -30.99 -16.64 2.43
N LYS A 85 -29.84 -15.98 2.37
CA LYS A 85 -28.91 -15.98 1.22
C LYS A 85 -27.55 -16.50 1.63
N LYS A 86 -26.88 -17.18 0.69
CA LYS A 86 -25.50 -17.63 0.85
C LYS A 86 -24.69 -17.23 -0.38
N PHE A 87 -23.51 -16.69 -0.14
CA PHE A 87 -22.50 -16.34 -1.14
C PHE A 87 -21.13 -16.35 -0.47
N PRO A 88 -20.04 -16.58 -1.23
CA PRO A 88 -18.69 -16.51 -0.68
C PRO A 88 -18.33 -15.08 -0.33
N TYR A 89 -17.50 -14.92 0.70
CA TYR A 89 -16.82 -13.66 1.01
C TYR A 89 -15.46 -13.99 1.63
N THR A 90 -14.57 -13.01 1.67
CA THR A 90 -13.26 -13.15 2.32
C THR A 90 -12.96 -11.93 3.17
N VAL A 91 -12.29 -12.15 4.30
CA VAL A 91 -11.78 -11.07 5.16
C VAL A 91 -10.26 -11.04 5.11
N GLY A 92 -9.70 -9.93 4.67
CA GLY A 92 -8.27 -9.71 4.54
C GLY A 92 -7.83 -8.41 5.18
N THR A 93 -6.60 -8.02 4.92
CA THR A 93 -6.02 -6.83 5.54
C THR A 93 -5.11 -6.05 4.62
N MET A 94 -5.00 -4.76 4.91
CA MET A 94 -3.98 -3.93 4.31
C MET A 94 -2.65 -4.15 5.03
N ILE A 95 -1.59 -4.45 4.27
CA ILE A 95 -0.21 -4.46 4.77
C ILE A 95 0.40 -3.09 4.47
N GLU A 96 0.25 -2.18 5.43
CA GLU A 96 0.65 -0.77 5.29
C GLU A 96 1.49 -0.24 6.46
N LEU A 97 1.81 -1.10 7.42
CA LEU A 97 2.72 -0.80 8.52
C LEU A 97 3.93 -1.76 8.47
N PRO A 98 5.17 -1.29 8.74
CA PRO A 98 6.35 -2.14 8.72
C PRO A 98 6.22 -3.35 9.63
N ARG A 99 5.61 -3.20 10.81
CA ARG A 99 5.35 -4.31 11.74
C ARG A 99 4.50 -5.41 11.10
N ALA A 100 3.49 -5.04 10.31
CA ALA A 100 2.61 -6.00 9.65
C ALA A 100 3.36 -6.83 8.60
N ALA A 101 4.27 -6.21 7.84
CA ALA A 101 5.14 -6.91 6.90
C ALA A 101 6.11 -7.87 7.64
N VAL A 102 6.69 -7.41 8.75
CA VAL A 102 7.62 -8.20 9.56
C VAL A 102 6.95 -9.41 10.21
N THR A 103 5.69 -9.30 10.65
CA THR A 103 4.93 -10.40 11.29
C THR A 103 3.83 -10.96 10.38
N ALA A 104 4.04 -10.90 9.06
CA ALA A 104 3.01 -11.25 8.08
C ALA A 104 2.59 -12.73 8.11
N ASP A 105 3.47 -13.62 8.55
CA ASP A 105 3.18 -15.04 8.80
C ASP A 105 2.12 -15.21 9.88
N GLU A 106 2.21 -14.47 11.00
CA GLU A 106 1.19 -14.50 12.03
C GLU A 106 -0.14 -13.94 11.53
N ILE A 107 -0.11 -12.81 10.82
CA ILE A 107 -1.32 -12.14 10.31
C ILE A 107 -2.03 -13.04 9.27
N ALA A 108 -1.29 -13.76 8.43
CA ALA A 108 -1.85 -14.66 7.40
C ALA A 108 -2.61 -15.87 7.97
N ARG A 109 -2.48 -16.17 9.27
CA ARG A 109 -3.33 -17.16 9.95
C ARG A 109 -4.79 -16.72 9.93
N GLU A 110 -5.02 -15.41 10.07
CA GLU A 110 -6.35 -14.83 10.11
C GLU A 110 -6.79 -14.22 8.77
N ALA A 111 -5.89 -13.54 8.07
CA ALA A 111 -6.21 -12.87 6.81
C ALA A 111 -6.27 -13.84 5.62
N GLU A 112 -7.28 -13.65 4.78
CA GLU A 112 -7.50 -14.47 3.58
C GLU A 112 -6.86 -13.86 2.32
N PHE A 113 -6.54 -12.57 2.37
CA PHE A 113 -5.77 -11.86 1.36
C PHE A 113 -4.98 -10.70 1.98
N PHE A 114 -3.93 -10.26 1.31
CA PHE A 114 -3.19 -9.03 1.60
C PHE A 114 -3.34 -8.02 0.47
N SER A 115 -3.45 -6.75 0.84
CA SER A 115 -3.27 -5.63 -0.09
C SER A 115 -2.21 -4.69 0.47
N PHE A 116 -1.11 -4.47 -0.24
CA PHE A 116 -0.10 -3.53 0.20
C PHE A 116 -0.59 -2.09 0.02
N GLY A 117 -0.79 -1.40 1.15
CA GLY A 117 -1.07 0.02 1.21
C GLY A 117 0.23 0.80 1.16
N THR A 118 0.83 0.87 -0.03
CA THR A 118 2.21 1.34 -0.17
C THR A 118 2.39 2.82 0.13
N ASN A 119 1.33 3.64 0.09
CA ASN A 119 1.43 5.04 0.51
C ASN A 119 1.81 5.11 2.01
N ASP A 120 1.01 4.51 2.89
CA ASP A 120 1.26 4.51 4.33
C ASP A 120 2.49 3.68 4.71
N LEU A 121 2.78 2.61 3.97
CA LEU A 121 4.01 1.84 4.15
C LEU A 121 5.25 2.67 3.82
N THR A 122 5.24 3.43 2.73
CA THR A 122 6.34 4.35 2.38
C THR A 122 6.48 5.44 3.45
N GLN A 123 5.37 6.06 3.89
CA GLN A 123 5.41 7.10 4.93
C GLN A 123 6.12 6.60 6.20
N THR A 124 5.73 5.41 6.68
CA THR A 124 6.27 4.84 7.92
C THR A 124 7.65 4.20 7.77
N THR A 125 8.04 3.77 6.56
CA THR A 125 9.38 3.23 6.29
C THR A 125 10.41 4.35 6.17
N PHE A 126 10.07 5.44 5.48
CA PHE A 126 10.96 6.60 5.33
C PHE A 126 10.89 7.59 6.49
N GLY A 127 9.80 7.58 7.26
CA GLY A 127 9.49 8.65 8.21
C GLY A 127 9.07 9.94 7.51
N PHE A 128 8.47 9.84 6.32
CA PHE A 128 8.03 10.98 5.53
C PHE A 128 6.52 11.16 5.65
N SER A 129 6.08 12.30 6.18
CA SER A 129 4.70 12.77 6.00
C SER A 129 4.51 13.16 4.54
N ARG A 130 3.57 12.51 3.85
CA ARG A 130 3.29 12.78 2.44
C ARG A 130 2.95 14.25 2.22
N ASP A 131 2.13 14.81 3.10
CA ASP A 131 1.64 16.19 3.00
C ASP A 131 2.73 17.23 3.26
N ASP A 132 3.76 16.88 4.03
CA ASP A 132 4.87 17.79 4.37
C ASP A 132 6.12 17.60 3.51
N SER A 133 6.31 16.39 2.97
CA SER A 133 7.57 15.98 2.33
C SER A 133 7.87 16.72 1.02
N GLY A 134 6.84 17.27 0.36
CA GLY A 134 7.02 18.12 -0.81
C GLY A 134 7.98 19.31 -0.59
N LYS A 135 8.12 19.77 0.66
CA LYS A 135 9.04 20.85 1.06
C LYS A 135 10.52 20.50 0.83
N PHE A 136 10.90 19.22 0.83
CA PHE A 136 12.31 18.80 0.71
C PHE A 136 12.56 17.72 -0.35
N ILE A 137 11.57 16.91 -0.74
CA ILE A 137 11.74 15.84 -1.75
C ILE A 137 12.30 16.39 -3.07
N GLN A 138 11.83 17.56 -3.51
CA GLN A 138 12.36 18.19 -4.73
C GLN A 138 13.83 18.57 -4.60
N ASN A 139 14.27 19.03 -3.43
CA ASN A 139 15.69 19.31 -3.18
C ASN A 139 16.51 18.02 -3.13
N TYR A 140 15.95 16.90 -2.67
CA TYR A 140 16.63 15.60 -2.65
C TYR A 140 16.84 15.05 -4.06
N MET A 141 15.83 15.19 -4.93
CA MET A 141 15.89 14.76 -6.33
C MET A 141 16.71 15.65 -7.23
N ASN A 142 16.81 16.95 -6.91
CA ASN A 142 17.52 17.92 -7.74
C ASN A 142 18.85 18.35 -7.14
N ARG A 143 19.33 17.69 -6.07
CA ARG A 143 20.55 18.09 -5.35
C ARG A 143 21.76 18.26 -6.27
N SER A 144 21.89 17.41 -7.28
CA SER A 144 22.94 17.49 -8.31
C SER A 144 22.93 18.77 -9.15
N GLU A 145 21.84 19.52 -9.11
CA GLU A 145 21.68 20.83 -9.76
C GLU A 145 21.82 22.00 -8.79
N LEU A 146 22.02 21.77 -7.49
CA LEU A 146 22.03 22.81 -6.46
C LEU A 146 23.44 23.04 -5.91
N CYS A 147 23.76 24.30 -5.63
CA CYS A 147 24.99 24.68 -4.95
C CYS A 147 24.99 24.14 -3.51
N SER A 148 26.06 23.45 -3.10
CA SER A 148 26.16 22.89 -1.74
C SER A 148 26.37 23.92 -0.64
N GLN A 149 26.67 25.17 -0.98
CA GLN A 149 26.86 26.26 -0.01
C GLN A 149 25.58 27.07 0.24
N CYS A 150 24.79 27.35 -0.80
CA CYS A 150 23.64 28.26 -0.70
C CYS A 150 22.32 27.69 -1.23
N GLY A 151 22.32 26.49 -1.84
CA GLY A 151 21.12 25.86 -2.39
C GLY A 151 20.58 26.48 -3.69
N THR A 152 21.25 27.50 -4.25
CA THR A 152 20.86 28.07 -5.55
C THR A 152 21.17 27.11 -6.69
N LYS A 153 20.33 27.10 -7.73
CA LYS A 153 20.57 26.32 -8.94
C LYS A 153 21.91 26.70 -9.58
N LEU A 154 22.71 25.69 -9.93
CA LEU A 154 23.98 25.86 -10.61
C LEU A 154 23.76 26.18 -12.10
N GLU A 155 24.68 26.96 -12.65
CA GLU A 155 24.79 27.20 -14.08
C GLU A 155 25.25 25.92 -14.82
N LYS A 156 25.19 25.93 -16.16
CA LYS A 156 25.57 24.76 -16.98
C LYS A 156 27.03 24.34 -16.79
N ASP A 157 27.91 25.29 -16.47
CA ASP A 157 29.33 25.09 -16.19
C ASP A 157 29.62 24.70 -14.73
N LEU A 158 28.57 24.42 -13.94
CA LEU A 158 28.66 24.10 -12.51
C LEU A 158 29.17 25.25 -11.65
N SER A 159 29.08 26.49 -12.14
CA SER A 159 29.34 27.68 -11.34
C SER A 159 28.09 28.10 -10.53
N CYS A 160 28.34 28.69 -9.36
CA CYS A 160 27.34 29.30 -8.52
C CYS A 160 27.59 30.80 -8.45
N ALA A 161 26.72 31.61 -9.06
CA ALA A 161 26.88 33.06 -9.09
C ALA A 161 26.91 33.72 -7.68
N PRO A 162 26.01 33.38 -6.74
CA PRO A 162 26.06 33.95 -5.38
C PRO A 162 27.34 33.61 -4.60
N CYS A 163 27.80 32.35 -4.67
CA CYS A 163 28.96 31.89 -3.90
C CYS A 163 30.30 32.13 -4.60
N LYS A 164 30.30 32.47 -5.89
CA LYS A 164 31.49 32.60 -6.74
C LYS A 164 32.39 31.35 -6.69
N VAL A 165 31.77 30.18 -6.60
CA VAL A 165 32.47 28.87 -6.63
C VAL A 165 32.08 28.11 -7.88
N THR A 166 33.00 27.28 -8.37
CA THR A 166 32.76 26.35 -9.48
C THR A 166 33.08 24.93 -9.02
N TYR A 167 32.14 24.01 -9.23
CA TYR A 167 32.30 22.61 -8.83
C TYR A 167 32.89 21.78 -9.97
N GLN A 168 33.84 20.90 -9.65
CA GLN A 168 34.42 19.99 -10.64
C GLN A 168 33.49 18.81 -11.00
N LYS A 169 32.61 18.43 -10.08
CA LYS A 169 31.65 17.32 -10.25
C LYS A 169 30.34 17.69 -9.58
N ARG A 170 29.23 17.26 -10.19
CA ARG A 170 27.90 17.37 -9.57
C ARG A 170 27.82 16.48 -8.33
N PRO A 171 27.25 16.96 -7.21
CA PRO A 171 26.92 16.09 -6.10
C PRO A 171 25.85 15.08 -6.55
N GLU A 172 25.84 13.91 -5.94
CA GLU A 172 24.80 12.92 -6.21
C GLU A 172 23.45 13.37 -5.60
N ASN A 173 22.37 12.98 -6.27
CA ASN A 173 21.03 13.13 -5.71
C ASN A 173 20.87 12.24 -4.48
N ILE A 174 20.00 12.65 -3.55
CA ILE A 174 19.66 11.81 -2.39
C ILE A 174 18.58 10.80 -2.78
N LEU A 175 17.65 11.21 -3.65
CA LEU A 175 16.60 10.36 -4.21
C LEU A 175 16.64 10.42 -5.73
N ASP A 176 16.51 9.28 -6.39
CA ASP A 176 16.44 9.23 -7.86
C ASP A 176 15.03 9.51 -8.41
N ALA A 177 14.01 9.34 -7.57
CA ALA A 177 12.61 9.56 -7.91
C ALA A 177 11.80 9.87 -6.65
N ASP A 178 10.59 10.41 -6.86
CA ASP A 178 9.62 10.60 -5.78
C ASP A 178 9.12 9.23 -5.30
N VAL A 179 9.43 8.91 -4.04
CA VAL A 179 9.14 7.62 -3.40
C VAL A 179 7.65 7.36 -3.18
N PHE A 180 6.79 8.37 -3.34
CA PHE A 180 5.33 8.22 -3.33
C PHE A 180 4.74 7.98 -4.72
N ALA A 181 5.50 8.24 -5.79
CA ALA A 181 5.08 8.02 -7.16
C ALA A 181 5.68 6.72 -7.74
N THR A 182 6.95 6.45 -7.45
CA THR A 182 7.68 5.25 -7.85
C THR A 182 8.14 4.50 -6.61
N LEU A 183 7.82 3.21 -6.54
CA LEU A 183 8.10 2.38 -5.38
C LEU A 183 9.62 2.29 -5.14
N ASP A 184 10.04 2.62 -3.93
CA ASP A 184 11.40 2.30 -3.44
C ASP A 184 11.57 0.78 -3.32
N GLN A 185 12.32 0.18 -4.23
CA GLN A 185 12.55 -1.26 -4.24
C GLN A 185 13.62 -1.69 -3.22
N GLY A 186 14.48 -0.76 -2.78
CA GLY A 186 15.62 -1.03 -1.90
C GLY A 186 15.25 -1.09 -0.42
N GLY A 187 14.25 -0.31 0.01
CA GLY A 187 13.72 -0.31 1.37
C GLY A 187 12.29 -0.85 1.44
N VAL A 188 11.31 -0.08 0.96
CA VAL A 188 9.88 -0.45 1.02
C VAL A 188 9.63 -1.78 0.30
N GLY A 189 10.29 -2.00 -0.83
CA GLY A 189 10.22 -3.25 -1.59
C GLY A 189 10.67 -4.47 -0.78
N GLN A 190 11.66 -4.33 0.11
CA GLN A 190 12.07 -5.44 0.98
C GLN A 190 10.98 -5.83 1.98
N LEU A 191 10.25 -4.85 2.51
CA LEU A 191 9.09 -5.13 3.38
C LEU A 191 7.98 -5.83 2.60
N ILE A 192 7.73 -5.43 1.34
CA ILE A 192 6.76 -6.12 0.49
C ILE A 192 7.18 -7.57 0.24
N GLN A 193 8.43 -7.80 -0.15
CA GLN A 193 8.97 -9.14 -0.38
C GLN A 193 8.86 -10.01 0.88
N MET A 194 9.26 -9.48 2.03
CA MET A 194 9.14 -10.16 3.32
C MET A 194 7.69 -10.50 3.65
N GLY A 195 6.76 -9.55 3.46
CA GLY A 195 5.34 -9.75 3.72
C GLY A 195 4.72 -10.84 2.84
N VAL A 196 5.06 -10.86 1.55
CA VAL A 196 4.63 -11.90 0.60
C VAL A 196 5.18 -13.27 1.01
N GLN A 197 6.49 -13.35 1.25
CA GLN A 197 7.16 -14.60 1.59
C GLN A 197 6.60 -15.18 2.90
N LYS A 198 6.52 -14.39 3.96
CA LYS A 198 6.03 -14.83 5.27
C LYS A 198 4.54 -15.16 5.23
N GLY A 199 3.73 -14.32 4.57
CA GLY A 199 2.30 -14.57 4.41
C GLY A 199 2.04 -15.90 3.69
N ARG A 200 2.71 -16.12 2.56
CA ARG A 200 2.56 -17.37 1.79
C ARG A 200 3.21 -18.59 2.46
N ALA A 201 4.20 -18.41 3.32
CA ALA A 201 4.74 -19.51 4.14
C ALA A 201 3.67 -20.08 5.10
N THR A 202 2.76 -19.23 5.59
CA THR A 202 1.64 -19.66 6.44
C THR A 202 0.40 -20.06 5.63
N ARG A 203 0.11 -19.34 4.54
CA ARG A 203 -1.02 -19.62 3.65
C ARG A 203 -0.54 -19.67 2.19
N PRO A 204 -0.19 -20.84 1.63
CA PRO A 204 0.42 -20.94 0.29
C PRO A 204 -0.36 -20.28 -0.85
N ASN A 205 -1.70 -20.32 -0.78
CA ASN A 205 -2.60 -19.71 -1.76
C ASN A 205 -3.11 -18.33 -1.33
N LEU A 206 -2.38 -17.63 -0.45
CA LEU A 206 -2.74 -16.27 -0.03
C LEU A 206 -2.73 -15.35 -1.25
N LYS A 207 -3.89 -14.76 -1.55
CA LYS A 207 -4.04 -13.71 -2.56
C LYS A 207 -3.34 -12.45 -2.04
N VAL A 208 -2.41 -11.90 -2.82
CA VAL A 208 -1.65 -10.71 -2.47
C VAL A 208 -1.71 -9.72 -3.62
N GLY A 209 -2.11 -8.48 -3.34
CA GLY A 209 -1.99 -7.40 -4.29
C GLY A 209 -1.44 -6.13 -3.68
N ILE A 210 -1.48 -5.06 -4.46
CA ILE A 210 -1.06 -3.71 -4.09
C ILE A 210 -2.14 -2.72 -4.50
N CYS A 211 -2.35 -1.69 -3.70
CA CYS A 211 -3.23 -0.57 -4.02
C CYS A 211 -2.51 0.76 -3.87
N GLY A 212 -3.06 1.80 -4.50
CA GLY A 212 -2.55 3.16 -4.44
C GLY A 212 -1.80 3.56 -5.71
N GLU A 213 -0.93 4.55 -5.58
CA GLU A 213 -0.33 5.23 -6.74
C GLU A 213 0.71 4.38 -7.43
N HIS A 214 1.48 3.61 -6.67
CA HIS A 214 2.44 2.64 -7.18
C HIS A 214 1.78 1.56 -8.05
N GLY A 215 0.52 1.22 -7.81
CA GLY A 215 -0.21 0.22 -8.61
C GLY A 215 -0.41 0.61 -10.08
N GLY A 216 -0.21 1.88 -10.43
CA GLY A 216 -0.27 2.37 -11.81
C GLY A 216 1.08 2.83 -12.37
N ASP A 217 2.18 2.69 -11.64
CA ASP A 217 3.52 3.07 -12.08
C ASP A 217 4.22 1.88 -12.75
N PRO A 218 4.68 1.98 -14.01
CA PRO A 218 5.24 0.84 -14.74
C PRO A 218 6.40 0.13 -14.03
N LYS A 219 7.33 0.88 -13.41
CA LYS A 219 8.47 0.28 -12.70
C LYS A 219 8.02 -0.47 -11.45
N SER A 220 7.06 0.10 -10.72
CA SER A 220 6.45 -0.51 -9.54
C SER A 220 5.64 -1.76 -9.90
N VAL A 221 4.87 -1.72 -10.99
CA VAL A 221 4.12 -2.88 -11.50
C VAL A 221 5.06 -4.02 -11.90
N GLU A 222 6.18 -3.73 -12.57
CA GLU A 222 7.20 -4.72 -12.89
C GLU A 222 7.84 -5.34 -11.63
N PHE A 223 8.08 -4.55 -10.59
CA PHE A 223 8.51 -5.05 -9.29
C PHE A 223 7.47 -5.98 -8.65
N CYS A 224 6.19 -5.61 -8.70
CA CYS A 224 5.09 -6.41 -8.16
C CYS A 224 5.01 -7.78 -8.86
N HIS A 225 5.12 -7.81 -10.18
CA HIS A 225 5.19 -9.04 -10.97
C HIS A 225 6.36 -9.93 -10.51
N ARG A 226 7.57 -9.35 -10.42
CA ARG A 226 8.78 -10.09 -10.00
C ARG A 226 8.71 -10.62 -8.57
N THR A 227 8.00 -9.90 -7.69
CA THR A 227 7.77 -10.31 -6.30
C THR A 227 6.63 -11.33 -6.18
N GLY A 228 5.91 -11.61 -7.28
CA GLY A 228 4.86 -12.61 -7.36
C GLY A 228 3.52 -12.14 -6.81
N LEU A 229 3.21 -10.85 -6.82
CA LEU A 229 1.87 -10.36 -6.48
C LEU A 229 0.85 -10.85 -7.53
N ASP A 230 -0.38 -11.12 -7.08
CA ASP A 230 -1.47 -11.64 -7.90
C ASP A 230 -2.18 -10.53 -8.69
N TYR A 231 -2.19 -9.30 -8.17
CA TYR A 231 -2.81 -8.16 -8.85
C TYR A 231 -2.20 -6.81 -8.45
N VAL A 232 -2.43 -5.82 -9.30
CA VAL A 232 -2.21 -4.40 -9.00
C VAL A 232 -3.56 -3.67 -9.11
N SER A 233 -3.80 -2.72 -8.21
CA SER A 233 -5.00 -1.88 -8.21
C SER A 233 -4.60 -0.40 -8.28
N CYS A 234 -5.17 0.32 -9.24
CA CYS A 234 -4.86 1.72 -9.53
C CYS A 234 -6.11 2.50 -9.94
N SER A 235 -5.97 3.83 -10.06
CA SER A 235 -7.06 4.68 -10.51
C SER A 235 -7.53 4.31 -11.93
N PRO A 236 -8.82 4.52 -12.27
CA PRO A 236 -9.40 4.07 -13.54
C PRO A 236 -8.58 4.46 -14.78
N TYR A 237 -8.09 5.70 -14.85
CA TYR A 237 -7.30 6.19 -15.98
C TYR A 237 -5.90 5.57 -16.09
N ARG A 238 -5.37 4.97 -15.01
CA ARG A 238 -4.07 4.28 -15.02
C ARG A 238 -4.20 2.79 -15.33
N VAL A 239 -5.41 2.24 -15.41
CA VAL A 239 -5.62 0.81 -15.75
C VAL A 239 -4.96 0.41 -17.08
N PRO A 240 -5.05 1.17 -18.19
CA PRO A 240 -4.37 0.81 -19.43
C PRO A 240 -2.84 0.76 -19.28
N ILE A 241 -2.27 1.69 -18.52
CA ILE A 241 -0.82 1.76 -18.24
C ILE A 241 -0.39 0.54 -17.42
N ALA A 242 -1.12 0.21 -16.35
CA ALA A 242 -0.84 -0.94 -15.51
C ALA A 242 -0.91 -2.27 -16.30
N ARG A 243 -1.92 -2.42 -17.18
CA ARG A 243 -2.05 -3.60 -18.06
C ARG A 243 -0.87 -3.73 -19.02
N LEU A 244 -0.47 -2.62 -19.66
CA LEU A 244 0.68 -2.61 -20.57
C LEU A 244 1.97 -2.96 -19.83
N ALA A 245 2.21 -2.34 -18.67
CA ALA A 245 3.39 -2.61 -17.85
C ALA A 245 3.46 -4.07 -17.37
N ALA A 246 2.34 -4.63 -16.90
CA ALA A 246 2.27 -6.04 -16.49
C ALA A 246 2.58 -6.99 -17.67
N ALA A 247 2.03 -6.72 -18.86
CA ALA A 247 2.33 -7.51 -20.05
C ALA A 247 3.82 -7.42 -20.43
N GLN A 248 4.42 -6.23 -20.39
CA GLN A 248 5.84 -6.02 -20.66
C GLN A 248 6.73 -6.74 -19.65
N ALA A 249 6.37 -6.76 -18.36
CA ALA A 249 7.10 -7.47 -17.32
C ALA A 249 7.18 -8.98 -17.62
N VAL A 250 6.06 -9.60 -18.00
CA VAL A 250 6.00 -11.02 -18.40
C VAL A 250 6.86 -11.30 -19.63
N LEU A 251 6.81 -10.42 -20.64
CA LEU A 251 7.61 -10.58 -21.87
C LEU A 251 9.11 -10.52 -21.57
N ARG A 252 9.56 -9.54 -20.77
CA ARG A 252 10.97 -9.39 -20.37
C ARG A 252 11.48 -10.61 -19.60
N GLU A 253 10.68 -11.12 -18.66
CA GLU A 253 11.02 -12.33 -17.91
C GLU A 253 11.18 -13.54 -18.85
N ARG A 254 10.25 -13.73 -19.80
CA ARG A 254 10.33 -14.82 -20.78
C ARG A 254 11.56 -14.69 -21.69
N SER A 255 11.86 -13.49 -22.18
CA SER A 255 13.06 -13.24 -22.99
C SER A 255 14.35 -13.49 -22.22
N ALA A 256 14.42 -13.08 -20.94
CA ALA A 256 15.58 -13.34 -20.09
C ALA A 256 15.75 -14.84 -19.80
N ALA A 257 14.66 -15.58 -19.59
CA ALA A 257 14.70 -17.04 -19.40
C ALA A 257 15.14 -17.78 -20.68
N GLN A 258 14.76 -17.30 -21.86
CA GLN A 258 15.23 -17.85 -23.14
C GLN A 258 16.71 -17.56 -23.40
N ALA A 259 17.18 -16.36 -23.05
CA ALA A 259 18.59 -15.99 -23.19
C ALA A 259 19.51 -16.83 -22.30
N LYS A 260 19.08 -17.19 -21.08
CA LYS A 260 19.85 -18.07 -20.17
C LYS A 260 19.90 -19.54 -20.60
N LYS A 261 19.05 -19.96 -21.54
CA LYS A 261 19.00 -21.34 -22.07
C LYS A 261 19.84 -21.52 -23.34
N LYS A 262 20.33 -20.43 -23.94
CA LYS A 262 21.27 -20.44 -25.05
C LYS A 262 22.69 -20.27 -24.53
#